data_AF-A0A7G2IK33-F1
#
_entry.id   AF-A0A7G2IK33-F1
#
_cell.length_a   1.000
_cell.length_b   1.000
_cell.length_c   1.000
_cell.angle_alpha   90.00
_cell.angle_beta   90.00
_cell.angle_gamma   90.00
#
_symmetry.space_group_name_H-M   'P 1'
#
loop_
_entity.id
_entity.type
_entity.pdbx_description
1 polymer ?
#
loop_
_entity_poly.entity_id
_entity_poly.type
_entity_poly.pdbx_seq_one_letter_code
_entity_poly.pdbx_strand_id
1 'polypeptide(L)' 'MKKTNKLAAVIGRYCPWLGWVALTNAIYQVSRRTQNKYNLIARPKDRIQWTSF' A
#
# COMPACT_ATOMS: atom_id res chain seq x y z
N MET A 1 -27.70 -6.06 20.08
CA MET A 1 -27.56 -4.90 19.15
C MET A 1 -26.08 -4.57 18.98
N LYS A 2 -25.49 -4.82 17.79
CA LYS A 2 -24.08 -4.49 17.50
C LYS A 2 -23.92 -2.96 17.41
N LYS A 3 -23.33 -2.31 18.42
CA LYS A 3 -23.05 -0.85 18.43
C LYS A 3 -21.81 -0.44 17.60
N THR A 4 -21.20 -1.35 16.85
CA THR A 4 -19.95 -1.09 16.09
C THR A 4 -20.14 -0.39 14.74
N ASN A 5 -21.35 -0.40 14.18
CA ASN A 5 -21.55 0.04 12.79
C ASN A 5 -21.65 1.56 12.62
N LYS A 6 -21.92 2.33 13.70
CA LYS A 6 -22.08 3.78 13.57
C LYS A 6 -20.75 4.48 13.30
N LEU A 7 -19.67 4.08 13.98
CA LEU A 7 -18.38 4.75 13.84
C LEU A 7 -17.73 4.43 12.48
N ALA A 8 -17.71 3.16 12.07
CA ALA A 8 -17.18 2.76 10.77
C ALA A 8 -17.97 3.39 9.60
N ALA A 9 -19.30 3.47 9.71
CA ALA A 9 -20.13 4.14 8.70
C ALA A 9 -19.89 5.66 8.65
N VAL A 10 -19.68 6.30 9.79
CA VAL A 10 -19.32 7.73 9.88
C VAL A 10 -17.94 7.94 9.25
N ILE A 11 -16.94 7.17 9.63
CA ILE A 11 -15.57 7.26 9.08
C ILE A 11 -15.58 7.03 7.57
N GLY A 12 -16.30 6.02 7.07
CA GLY A 12 -16.43 5.76 5.64
C GLY A 12 -17.14 6.87 4.86
N ARG A 13 -18.02 7.65 5.53
CA ARG A 13 -18.77 8.75 4.91
C ARG A 13 -18.00 10.08 4.91
N TYR A 14 -17.20 10.34 5.94
CA TYR A 14 -16.46 11.60 6.10
C TYR A 14 -15.00 11.53 5.66
N CYS A 15 -14.40 10.34 5.61
CA CYS A 15 -13.01 10.14 5.16
C CYS A 15 -12.94 9.19 3.95
N PRO A 16 -13.50 9.59 2.78
CA PRO A 16 -13.47 8.77 1.55
C PRO A 16 -12.04 8.45 1.08
N TRP A 17 -11.06 9.24 1.51
CA TRP A 17 -9.63 9.01 1.24
C TRP A 17 -9.03 7.78 1.96
N LEU A 18 -9.68 7.21 2.97
CA LEU A 18 -9.13 6.03 3.65
C LEU A 18 -9.00 4.81 2.73
N GLY A 19 -9.95 4.63 1.80
CA GLY A 19 -9.85 3.59 0.77
C GLY A 19 -8.67 3.83 -0.17
N TRP A 20 -8.45 5.09 -0.56
CA TRP A 20 -7.31 5.50 -1.39
C TRP A 20 -5.97 5.29 -0.66
N VAL A 21 -5.88 5.65 0.62
CA VAL A 21 -4.69 5.42 1.44
C VAL A 21 -4.40 3.92 1.58
N ALA A 22 -5.42 3.11 1.83
CA ALA A 22 -5.26 1.65 1.90
C ALA A 22 -4.78 1.07 0.55
N LEU A 23 -5.34 1.54 -0.56
CA LEU A 23 -4.93 1.14 -1.91
C LEU A 23 -3.48 1.55 -2.20
N THR A 24 -3.11 2.81 -1.95
CA THR A 24 -1.74 3.30 -2.12
C THR A 24 -0.75 2.50 -1.28
N ASN A 25 -1.09 2.21 -0.02
CA ASN A 25 -0.26 1.38 0.85
C ASN A 25 -0.12 -0.06 0.33
N ALA A 26 -1.20 -0.65 -0.20
CA ALA A 26 -1.16 -1.98 -0.78
C ALA A 26 -0.25 -2.03 -2.01
N ILE A 27 -0.39 -1.06 -2.93
CA ILE A 27 0.46 -0.94 -4.11
C ILE A 27 1.92 -0.77 -3.69
N TYR A 28 2.21 0.15 -2.76
CA TYR A 28 3.56 0.39 -2.27
C TYR A 28 4.21 -0.86 -1.67
N GLN A 29 3.47 -1.60 -0.84
CA GLN A 29 3.96 -2.84 -0.23
C GLN A 29 4.24 -3.92 -1.27
N VAL A 30 3.34 -4.11 -2.24
CA VAL A 30 3.52 -5.07 -3.33
C VAL A 30 4.73 -4.69 -4.18
N SER A 31 4.86 -3.42 -4.58
CA SER A 31 5.99 -2.93 -5.35
C SER A 31 7.31 -3.18 -4.63
N ARG A 32 7.41 -2.85 -3.34
CA ARG A 32 8.62 -3.11 -2.55
C ARG A 32 8.93 -4.59 -2.40
N ARG A 33 7.92 -5.43 -2.17
CA ARG A 33 8.11 -6.88 -2.06
C ARG A 33 8.62 -7.47 -3.37
N THR A 34 8.04 -7.05 -4.49
CA THR A 34 8.45 -7.46 -5.83
C THR A 34 9.89 -7.05 -6.11
N GLN A 35 10.25 -5.81 -5.81
CA GLN A 35 11.61 -5.31 -5.96
C GLN A 35 12.61 -6.05 -5.10
N ASN A 36 12.31 -6.24 -3.81
CA ASN A 36 13.18 -7.00 -2.92
C ASN A 36 13.41 -8.41 -3.47
N LYS A 37 12.35 -9.09 -3.91
CA LYS A 37 12.47 -10.46 -4.44
C LYS A 37 13.24 -10.51 -5.75
N TYR A 38 13.03 -9.55 -6.63
CA TYR A 38 13.75 -9.43 -7.90
C TYR A 38 15.23 -9.13 -7.67
N ASN A 39 15.56 -8.19 -6.77
CA ASN A 39 16.93 -7.75 -6.49
C ASN A 39 17.79 -8.82 -5.79
N LEU A 40 17.20 -9.87 -5.24
CA LEU A 40 17.91 -11.04 -4.73
C LEU A 40 18.49 -11.91 -5.86
N ILE A 41 17.85 -11.92 -7.03
CA ILE A 41 18.21 -12.77 -8.17
C ILE A 41 18.92 -11.93 -9.26
N ALA A 42 18.56 -10.66 -9.36
CA ALA A 42 19.09 -9.75 -10.35
C ALA A 42 20.57 -9.43 -10.08
N ARG A 43 21.35 -9.38 -11.16
CA ARG A 43 22.72 -8.88 -11.13
C ARG A 43 22.71 -7.42 -10.69
N PRO A 44 23.76 -6.90 -10.02
CA PRO A 44 23.76 -5.55 -9.44
C PRO A 44 23.33 -4.44 -10.41
N LYS A 45 23.67 -4.58 -11.69
CA LYS A 45 23.34 -3.64 -12.78
C LYS A 45 21.86 -3.60 -13.19
N ASP A 46 21.11 -4.66 -12.91
CA ASP A 46 19.71 -4.82 -13.32
C ASP A 46 18.75 -4.62 -12.13
N ARG A 47 19.27 -4.25 -10.94
CA ARG A 47 18.46 -4.09 -9.75
C ARG A 47 17.49 -2.93 -9.88
N ILE A 48 16.24 -3.17 -9.54
CA ILE A 48 15.21 -2.13 -9.50
C ILE A 48 15.45 -1.32 -8.23
N GLN A 49 15.89 -0.08 -8.40
CA GLN A 49 15.93 0.93 -7.35
C GLN A 49 14.89 2.00 -7.68
N TRP A 50 14.01 2.32 -6.74
CA TRP A 50 13.26 3.58 -6.84
C TRP A 50 14.30 4.69 -6.70
N THR A 51 14.66 5.35 -7.80
CA THR A 51 15.35 6.62 -7.72
C THR A 51 14.42 7.56 -6.97
N SER A 52 14.80 7.95 -5.76
CA SER A 52 14.20 9.09 -5.08
C SER A 52 14.35 10.29 -6.01
N PHE A 53 13.24 10.74 -6.57
CA PHE A 53 13.17 12.06 -7.20
C PHE A 53 13.30 13.13 -6.11
#